data_AF-A0A6G8DBR3-F1
#
_entry.id   AF-A0A6G8DBR3-F1
#
_cell.length_a   1.000
_cell.length_b   1.000
_cell.length_c   1.000
_cell.angle_alpha   90.00
_cell.angle_beta   90.00
_cell.angle_gamma   90.00
#
_symmetry.space_group_name_H-M   'P 1'
#
loop_
_entity.id
_entity.type
_entity.pdbx_description
1 polymer ?
#
loop_
_entity_poly.entity_id
_entity_poly.type
_entity_poly.pdbx_seq_one_letter_code
_entity_poly.pdbx_strand_id
1 'polypeptide(L)'
;MTTGEQIFHAIERLSVALSSWEEFKTSLKDAFLNEGTEYILAEQLVGIIDEHLKANRAGNYHLSLVKLITKQPDSERIVLQDVTVTKAFRQYMSFYVDASIPEPAYAVHH
;
A
#
# COMPACT_ATOMS: atom_id res chain seq x y z
N MET A 1 5.34 -1.51 -14.14
CA MET A 1 4.88 -1.77 -12.76
C MET A 1 3.79 -0.76 -12.47
N THR A 2 2.59 -1.20 -12.08
CA THR A 2 1.51 -0.30 -11.67
C THR A 2 1.82 0.35 -10.32
N THR A 3 1.14 1.44 -9.99
CA THR A 3 1.29 2.08 -8.66
C THR A 3 0.85 1.12 -7.55
N GLY A 4 -0.17 0.30 -7.80
CA GLY A 4 -0.57 -0.78 -6.89
C GLY A 4 0.55 -1.78 -6.58
N GLU A 5 1.28 -2.23 -7.60
CA GLU A 5 2.44 -3.12 -7.45
C GLU A 5 3.60 -2.43 -6.71
N GLN A 6 3.82 -1.13 -6.96
CA GLN A 6 4.82 -0.33 -6.23
C GLN A 6 4.50 -0.24 -4.74
N ILE A 7 3.24 0.03 -4.38
CA ILE A 7 2.76 0.03 -3.00
C ILE A 7 2.97 -1.36 -2.38
N PHE A 8 2.59 -2.43 -3.08
CA PHE A 8 2.76 -3.79 -2.60
C PHE A 8 4.24 -4.10 -2.27
N HIS A 9 5.15 -3.84 -3.22
CA HIS A 9 6.57 -4.13 -3.02
C HIS A 9 7.24 -3.22 -1.97
N ALA A 10 6.71 -2.02 -1.72
CA ALA A 10 7.18 -1.18 -0.62
C ALA A 10 6.85 -1.81 0.73
N ILE A 11 5.64 -2.39 0.87
CA ILE A 11 5.18 -3.07 2.09
C ILE A 11 5.92 -4.39 2.31
N GLU A 12 6.14 -5.18 1.25
CA GLU A 12 6.93 -6.41 1.33
C GLU A 12 8.35 -6.12 1.80
N ARG A 13 8.98 -5.08 1.22
CA ARG A 13 10.30 -4.63 1.69
C ARG A 13 10.22 -4.22 3.15
N LEU A 14 9.28 -3.38 3.57
CA LEU A 14 9.13 -2.98 4.97
C LEU A 14 8.99 -4.16 5.94
N SER A 15 8.38 -5.26 5.51
CA SER A 15 8.15 -6.46 6.32
C SER A 15 9.42 -7.27 6.61
N VAL A 16 10.55 -6.97 5.95
CA VAL A 16 11.85 -7.61 6.18
C VAL A 16 12.60 -6.96 7.34
N ALA A 17 13.29 -7.77 8.16
CA ALA A 17 13.91 -7.35 9.42
C ALA A 17 14.99 -6.22 9.34
N LEU A 18 15.53 -5.95 8.15
CA LEU A 18 16.58 -4.93 7.93
C LEU A 18 16.06 -3.65 7.26
N SER A 19 14.76 -3.54 7.05
CA SER A 19 14.22 -2.48 6.20
C SER A 19 14.08 -1.14 6.90
N SER A 20 14.39 -0.07 6.15
CA SER A 20 14.32 1.30 6.64
C SER A 20 12.92 1.89 6.44
N TRP A 21 12.34 2.44 7.51
CA TRP A 21 11.08 3.19 7.45
C TRP A 21 11.17 4.41 6.53
N GLU A 22 12.34 5.06 6.42
CA GLU A 22 12.53 6.21 5.53
C GLU A 22 12.52 5.79 4.05
N GLU A 23 13.12 4.64 3.73
CA GLU A 23 13.10 4.09 2.36
C GLU A 23 11.70 3.66 1.96
N PHE A 24 10.94 3.08 2.90
CA PHE A 24 9.52 2.76 2.70
C PHE A 24 8.72 4.03 2.36
N LYS A 25 8.81 5.07 3.19
CA LYS A 25 8.11 6.34 2.96
C LYS A 25 8.48 6.98 1.62
N THR A 26 9.77 6.97 1.28
CA THR A 26 10.26 7.51 0.01
C THR A 26 9.67 6.73 -1.17
N SER A 27 9.77 5.40 -1.14
CA SER A 27 9.23 4.53 -2.20
C SER A 27 7.72 4.70 -2.37
N LEU A 28 6.99 4.85 -1.26
CA LEU A 28 5.55 5.03 -1.26
C LEU A 28 5.14 6.41 -1.81
N LYS A 29 5.89 7.46 -1.44
CA LYS A 29 5.67 8.81 -1.99
C LYS A 29 5.89 8.82 -3.50
N ASP A 30 7.00 8.25 -3.95
CA ASP A 30 7.33 8.17 -5.38
C ASP A 30 6.26 7.42 -6.16
N ALA A 31 5.69 6.35 -5.58
CA ALA A 31 4.60 5.62 -6.21
C ALA A 31 3.36 6.51 -6.44
N PHE A 32 2.95 7.29 -5.43
CA PHE A 32 1.83 8.21 -5.58
C PHE A 32 2.13 9.35 -6.57
N LEU A 33 3.34 9.92 -6.53
CA LEU A 33 3.74 10.96 -7.47
C LEU A 33 3.71 10.45 -8.93
N ASN A 34 4.15 9.22 -9.15
CA ASN A 34 4.14 8.60 -10.48
C ASN A 34 2.73 8.34 -11.02
N GLU A 35 1.75 8.11 -10.15
CA GLU A 35 0.33 7.98 -10.54
C GLU A 35 -0.32 9.34 -10.83
N GLY A 36 0.37 10.45 -10.55
CA GLY A 36 -0.11 11.82 -10.76
C GLY A 36 -0.74 12.46 -9.53
N THR A 37 -0.55 11.90 -8.33
CA THR A 37 -0.98 12.53 -7.08
C THR A 37 -0.16 13.80 -6.83
N GLU A 38 -0.81 14.89 -6.43
CA GLU A 38 -0.11 16.13 -6.08
C GLU A 38 0.88 15.92 -4.93
N TYR A 39 2.00 16.65 -4.93
CA TYR A 39 3.09 16.44 -3.98
C TYR A 39 2.66 16.51 -2.51
N ILE A 40 1.89 17.54 -2.15
CA ILE A 40 1.40 17.74 -0.77
C ILE A 40 0.47 16.59 -0.37
N LEU A 41 -0.40 16.17 -1.28
CA LEU A 41 -1.33 15.06 -1.05
C LEU A 41 -0.57 13.74 -0.89
N ALA A 42 0.46 13.49 -1.70
CA ALA A 42 1.34 12.33 -1.58
C ALA A 42 2.07 12.30 -0.23
N GLU A 43 2.60 13.44 0.24
CA GLU A 43 3.22 13.53 1.57
C GLU A 43 2.23 13.24 2.70
N GLN A 44 1.03 13.80 2.63
CA GLN A 44 -0.03 13.55 3.61
C GLN A 44 -0.42 12.07 3.66
N LEU A 45 -0.61 11.43 2.50
CA LEU A 45 -0.95 10.01 2.41
C LEU A 45 0.14 9.11 3.00
N VAL A 46 1.40 9.41 2.70
CA VAL A 46 2.52 8.66 3.26
C VAL A 46 2.56 8.82 4.78
N GLY A 47 2.30 10.01 5.31
CA GLY A 47 2.19 10.24 6.75
C GLY A 47 1.08 9.39 7.39
N ILE A 48 -0.12 9.41 6.82
CA ILE A 48 -1.27 8.62 7.28
C ILE A 48 -0.95 7.12 7.28
N ILE A 49 -0.38 6.61 6.18
CA ILE A 49 -0.03 5.19 6.05
C ILE A 49 1.08 4.82 7.04
N ASP A 50 2.12 5.64 7.18
CA ASP A 50 3.22 5.43 8.13
C ASP A 50 2.71 5.33 9.57
N GLU A 51 1.90 6.30 10.01
CA GLU A 51 1.32 6.31 11.35
C GLU A 51 0.42 5.10 11.58
N HIS A 52 -0.43 4.76 10.60
CA HIS A 52 -1.32 3.61 10.70
C HIS A 52 -0.55 2.29 10.83
N LEU A 53 0.49 2.09 10.01
CA LEU A 53 1.28 0.86 10.05
C LEU A 53 2.13 0.77 11.33
N LYS A 54 2.69 1.88 11.82
CA LYS A 54 3.41 1.93 13.10
C LYS A 54 2.51 1.63 14.29
N ALA A 55 1.27 2.12 14.29
CA ALA A 55 0.28 1.80 15.32
C ALA A 55 -0.11 0.30 15.33
N ASN A 56 0.05 -0.39 14.19
CA ASN A 56 -0.28 -1.80 14.01
C ASN A 56 0.97 -2.69 13.85
N ARG A 57 2.10 -2.29 14.46
CA ARG A 57 3.46 -2.84 14.23
C ARG A 57 3.63 -4.36 14.38
N ALA A 58 2.71 -5.03 15.06
CA ALA A 58 2.77 -6.47 15.35
C ALA A 58 2.01 -7.36 14.33
N GLY A 59 1.46 -6.79 13.26
CA GLY A 59 0.60 -7.49 12.31
C GLY A 59 1.09 -7.52 10.87
N ASN A 60 0.39 -8.27 10.03
CA ASN A 60 0.53 -8.25 8.57
C ASN A 60 0.26 -6.82 8.06
N TYR A 61 1.29 -6.15 7.54
CA TYR A 61 1.20 -4.76 7.07
C TYR A 61 0.27 -4.58 5.87
N HIS A 62 0.17 -5.59 4.99
CA HIS A 62 -0.81 -5.57 3.92
C HIS A 62 -2.24 -5.55 4.46
N LEU A 63 -2.54 -6.42 5.44
CA LEU A 63 -3.85 -6.44 6.09
C LEU A 63 -4.15 -5.13 6.83
N SER A 64 -3.16 -4.51 7.45
CA SER A 64 -3.31 -3.19 8.09
C SER A 64 -3.66 -2.11 7.06
N LEU A 65 -2.96 -2.06 5.93
CA LEU A 65 -3.29 -1.10 4.87
C LEU A 65 -4.68 -1.35 4.26
N VAL A 66 -5.07 -2.61 4.05
CA VAL A 66 -6.43 -2.98 3.59
C VAL A 66 -7.49 -2.43 4.55
N LYS A 67 -7.26 -2.54 5.87
CA LYS A 67 -8.17 -2.00 6.90
C LYS A 67 -8.26 -0.48 6.84
N LEU A 68 -7.14 0.22 6.63
CA LEU A 68 -7.13 1.67 6.44
C LEU A 68 -7.97 2.09 5.23
N ILE A 69 -7.73 1.47 4.07
CA ILE A 69 -8.42 1.77 2.81
C ILE A 69 -9.93 1.53 2.94
N THR A 70 -10.34 0.43 3.58
CA THR A 70 -11.75 0.02 3.68
C THR A 70 -12.52 0.77 4.76
N LYS A 71 -11.87 1.18 5.87
CA LYS A 71 -12.55 1.88 6.97
C LYS A 71 -12.64 3.38 6.78
N GLN A 72 -11.73 4.00 6.00
CA GLN A 72 -11.67 5.45 5.74
C GLN A 72 -12.06 6.30 6.96
N PRO A 73 -11.23 6.34 8.02
CA PRO A 73 -11.57 7.08 9.24
C PRO A 73 -11.93 8.53 8.88
N ASP A 74 -12.96 9.07 9.55
CA ASP A 74 -13.61 10.33 9.13
C ASP A 74 -12.64 11.52 9.01
N SER A 75 -11.57 11.54 9.81
CA SER A 75 -10.53 12.58 9.77
C SER A 75 -9.63 12.53 8.51
N GLU A 76 -9.52 11.39 7.85
CA GLU A 76 -8.63 11.15 6.70
C GLU A 76 -9.41 10.93 5.41
N ARG A 77 -10.73 10.87 5.51
CA ARG A 77 -11.65 10.51 4.43
C ARG A 77 -11.52 11.39 3.18
N ILE A 78 -11.27 12.69 3.34
CA ILE A 78 -11.12 13.62 2.20
C ILE A 78 -9.89 13.24 1.36
N VAL A 79 -8.78 12.91 2.01
CA VAL A 79 -7.50 12.54 1.37
C VAL A 79 -7.60 11.17 0.71
N LEU A 80 -8.27 10.22 1.38
CA LEU A 80 -8.46 8.85 0.87
C LEU A 80 -9.51 8.74 -0.26
N GLN A 81 -10.30 9.79 -0.50
CA GLN A 81 -11.32 9.86 -1.56
C GLN A 81 -10.87 10.58 -2.82
N ASP A 82 -9.64 11.10 -2.87
CA ASP A 82 -9.07 11.59 -4.10
C ASP A 82 -9.11 10.51 -5.20
N VAL A 83 -9.40 10.92 -6.44
CA VAL A 83 -9.64 9.99 -7.55
C VAL A 83 -8.38 9.21 -7.89
N THR A 84 -7.22 9.87 -7.88
CA THR A 84 -5.92 9.28 -8.20
C THR A 84 -5.51 8.31 -7.08
N VAL A 85 -5.71 8.71 -5.83
CA VAL A 85 -5.47 7.88 -4.65
C VAL A 85 -6.35 6.64 -4.65
N THR A 86 -7.65 6.80 -4.91
CA THR A 86 -8.62 5.70 -4.99
C THR A 86 -8.24 4.72 -6.10
N LYS A 87 -7.76 5.22 -7.25
CA LYS A 87 -7.27 4.40 -8.35
C LYS A 87 -6.02 3.59 -7.93
N ALA A 88 -5.04 4.23 -7.30
CA ALA A 88 -3.85 3.56 -6.78
C ALA A 88 -4.21 2.45 -5.78
N PHE A 89 -5.12 2.72 -4.85
CA PHE A 89 -5.59 1.72 -3.90
C PHE A 89 -6.38 0.59 -4.56
N ARG A 90 -7.18 0.88 -5.58
CA ARG A 90 -7.86 -0.18 -6.34
C ARG A 90 -6.85 -1.10 -7.03
N GLN A 91 -5.82 -0.55 -7.67
CA GLN A 91 -4.75 -1.34 -8.27
C GLN A 91 -4.03 -2.18 -7.21
N TYR A 92 -3.68 -1.59 -6.07
CA TYR A 92 -3.04 -2.29 -4.96
C TYR A 92 -3.91 -3.45 -4.46
N MET A 93 -5.20 -3.23 -4.24
CA MET A 93 -6.13 -4.26 -3.77
C MET A 93 -6.28 -5.39 -4.78
N SER A 94 -6.37 -5.08 -6.08
CA SER A 94 -6.41 -6.09 -7.14
C SER A 94 -5.17 -6.96 -7.12
N PHE A 95 -3.99 -6.32 -7.11
CA PHE A 95 -2.72 -7.03 -7.12
C PHE A 95 -2.52 -7.85 -5.84
N TYR A 96 -2.88 -7.32 -4.68
CA TYR A 96 -2.79 -8.02 -3.41
C TYR A 96 -3.64 -9.30 -3.41
N VAL A 97 -4.87 -9.25 -3.96
CA VAL A 97 -5.72 -10.45 -4.09
C VAL A 97 -5.07 -11.47 -5.02
N ASP A 98 -4.60 -11.04 -6.20
CA ASP A 98 -3.96 -11.94 -7.17
C ASP A 98 -2.70 -12.59 -6.58
N ALA A 99 -1.87 -11.84 -5.87
CA ALA A 99 -0.66 -12.34 -5.21
C ALA A 99 -0.91 -13.20 -3.96
N SER A 100 -2.09 -13.06 -3.34
CA SER A 100 -2.46 -13.83 -2.13
C SER A 100 -3.10 -15.18 -2.45
N ILE A 101 -3.45 -15.45 -3.71
CA ILE A 101 -3.98 -16.74 -4.14
C ILE A 101 -2.78 -17.70 -4.29
N PRO A 102 -2.65 -18.76 -3.47
CA PRO A 102 -1.61 -19.75 -3.68
C PRO A 102 -1.82 -20.42 -5.04
N GLU A 103 -0.73 -20.61 -5.80
CA GLU A 103 -0.82 -21.32 -7.08
C GLU A 103 -1.54 -22.67 -6.87
N PRO A 104 -2.56 -22.99 -7.69
CA PRO A 104 -3.26 -24.25 -7.54
C PRO A 104 -2.27 -25.40 -7.72
N ALA A 105 -2.19 -26.27 -6.71
CA ALA A 105 -1.24 -27.39 -6.59
C ALA A 105 -1.34 -28.46 -7.71
N TYR A 106 -2.15 -28.23 -8.75
CA TYR A 106 -2.37 -29.15 -9.86
C TYR A 106 -1.46 -28.89 -11.07
N ALA A 107 -0.58 -27.88 -11.02
CA ALA A 107 0.37 -27.56 -12.09
C ALA A 107 1.74 -28.26 -11.95
N VAL A 108 1.83 -29.36 -11.19
CA VAL A 108 2.97 -30.29 -11.21
C VAL A 108 2.53 -31.60 -11.84
N HIS A 109 2.24 -31.56 -13.13
CA HIS A 109 2.27 -32.73 -13.99
C HIS A 109 2.96 -32.31 -15.28
N HIS A 110 4.22 -32.72 -15.44
CA HIS A 110 4.72 -33.51 -16.56
C HIS A 110 6.22 -33.79 -16.41
#